data_AF-A0A2K8VDP3-F1
#
_entry.id   AF-A0A2K8VDP3-F1
#
_cell.length_a   1.000
_cell.length_b   1.000
_cell.length_c   1.000
_cell.angle_alpha   90.00
_cell.angle_beta   90.00
_cell.angle_gamma   90.00
#
_symmetry.space_group_name_H-M   'P 1'
#
loop_
_entity.id
_entity.type
_entity.pdbx_description
1 polymer ?
#
loop_
_entity_poly.entity_id
_entity_poly.type
_entity_poly.pdbx_seq_one_letter_code
_entity_poly.pdbx_strand_id
1 'polypeptide(L)'
;MKSLLVFLLISVSVFGQKNINNYKYIVVPRQMEVFDEADKYQTSGLTKFLFNKNDFTAFLNEDDLPKDLALNKCLALRAELEDGSGMFSTKLNLVLKDCYNEVIFRADEGKSKIKEYKRAYQEALRKSFSSIKRLNYKYEPLKKSTVIKRDLNVTLKKDKNIEIVKDNVDNTKTELTSDIFAVKTSNGYQLKGKDERIVFELLSTSSPDVFIIKDKNGVLLKKNQGNWSAQYYKGGIIQTKVIKLKF
;
A
#
# COMPACT_ATOMS: atom_id res chain seq x y z
N MET A 1 -31.58 45.45 34.33
CA MET A 1 -32.09 44.09 34.08
C MET A 1 -31.14 43.38 33.14
N LYS A 2 -30.54 42.29 33.63
CA LYS A 2 -29.97 41.12 32.91
C LYS A 2 -29.12 41.40 31.65
N SER A 3 -27.81 41.54 31.89
CA SER A 3 -26.76 41.27 30.91
C SER A 3 -26.84 39.80 30.47
N LEU A 4 -27.30 39.54 29.24
CA LEU A 4 -27.28 38.21 28.64
C LEU A 4 -25.95 38.01 27.90
N LEU A 5 -24.96 37.47 28.62
CA LEU A 5 -23.66 37.12 28.06
C LEU A 5 -23.82 35.80 27.28
N VAL A 6 -24.03 35.89 25.96
CA VAL A 6 -24.11 34.73 25.07
C VAL A 6 -22.70 34.15 24.91
N PHE A 7 -22.42 33.08 25.63
CA PHE A 7 -21.19 32.28 25.49
C PHE A 7 -21.27 31.47 24.19
N LEU A 8 -20.65 31.97 23.12
CA LEU A 8 -20.49 31.23 21.87
C LEU A 8 -19.35 30.21 22.04
N LEU A 9 -19.70 28.98 22.44
CA LEU A 9 -18.79 27.83 22.47
C LEU A 9 -18.49 27.39 21.03
N ILE A 10 -17.46 27.99 20.44
CA ILE A 10 -16.88 27.50 19.18
C ILE A 10 -15.97 26.32 19.53
N SER A 11 -16.50 25.10 19.47
CA SER A 11 -15.70 23.88 19.49
C SER A 11 -14.99 23.73 18.15
N VAL A 12 -13.78 24.31 18.03
CA VAL A 12 -12.91 24.10 16.87
C VAL A 12 -12.27 22.72 16.99
N SER A 13 -12.94 21.71 16.45
CA SER A 13 -12.33 20.39 16.24
C SER A 13 -11.33 20.49 15.10
N VAL A 14 -10.06 20.74 15.43
CA VAL A 14 -8.95 20.68 14.47
C VAL A 14 -8.68 19.21 14.14
N PHE A 15 -9.48 18.64 13.25
CA PHE A 15 -9.09 17.40 12.58
C PHE A 15 -7.94 17.74 11.64
N GLY A 16 -6.78 17.09 11.83
CA GLY A 16 -5.64 17.27 10.94
C GLY A 16 -6.06 16.98 9.49
N GLN A 17 -6.15 18.02 8.67
CA GLN A 17 -6.57 17.91 7.28
C GLN A 17 -5.52 17.09 6.51
N LYS A 18 -5.95 15.97 5.95
CA LYS A 18 -5.12 15.18 5.03
C LYS A 18 -4.87 16.01 3.77
N ASN A 19 -3.60 16.27 3.47
CA ASN A 19 -3.20 17.07 2.31
C ASN A 19 -2.70 16.16 1.19
N ILE A 20 -2.99 16.49 -0.07
CA ILE A 20 -2.47 15.76 -1.24
C ILE A 20 -0.93 15.64 -1.23
N ASN A 21 -0.22 16.66 -0.74
CA ASN A 21 1.23 16.70 -0.64
C ASN A 21 1.81 15.65 0.31
N ASN A 22 0.97 15.05 1.18
CA ASN A 22 1.40 14.02 2.11
C ASN A 22 1.60 12.63 1.49
N TYR A 23 1.18 12.46 0.24
CA TYR A 23 1.27 11.19 -0.47
C TYR A 23 2.37 11.27 -1.51
N LYS A 24 3.27 10.30 -1.47
CA LYS A 24 4.49 10.29 -2.29
C LYS A 24 4.20 9.89 -3.73
N TYR A 25 3.18 9.05 -3.92
CA TYR A 25 2.90 8.38 -5.18
C TYR A 25 1.44 8.53 -5.61
N ILE A 26 1.20 8.35 -6.91
CA ILE A 26 -0.14 8.14 -7.46
C ILE A 26 -0.20 6.75 -8.09
N VAL A 27 -1.23 5.98 -7.79
CA VAL A 27 -1.50 4.69 -8.44
C VAL A 27 -2.74 4.83 -9.31
N VAL A 28 -2.58 4.57 -10.59
CA VAL A 28 -3.62 4.64 -11.60
C VAL A 28 -4.04 3.21 -11.97
N PRO A 29 -5.31 2.85 -11.81
CA PRO A 29 -5.80 1.55 -12.27
C PRO A 29 -5.58 1.38 -13.77
N ARG A 30 -5.10 0.22 -14.21
CA ARG A 30 -5.01 -0.12 -15.64
C ARG A 30 -6.39 -0.06 -16.30
N GLN A 31 -7.41 -0.55 -15.62
CA GLN A 31 -8.81 -0.38 -15.97
C GLN A 31 -9.48 0.56 -14.97
N MET A 32 -10.02 1.67 -15.44
CA MET A 32 -10.80 2.59 -14.62
C MET A 32 -12.21 2.03 -14.43
N GLU A 33 -12.79 2.23 -13.24
CA GLU A 33 -14.11 1.68 -12.88
C GLU A 33 -15.25 2.13 -13.82
N VAL A 34 -15.12 3.33 -14.41
CA VAL A 34 -16.08 3.86 -15.41
C VAL A 34 -16.00 3.17 -16.78
N PHE A 35 -15.00 2.30 -17.00
CA PHE A 35 -14.81 1.59 -18.26
C PHE A 35 -14.81 0.07 -18.06
N ASP A 36 -15.38 -0.63 -19.04
CA ASP A 36 -15.45 -2.08 -19.16
C ASP A 36 -14.14 -2.73 -19.66
N GLU A 37 -13.25 -1.94 -20.26
CA GLU A 37 -11.99 -2.41 -20.84
C GLU A 37 -10.77 -1.70 -20.23
N ALA A 38 -9.67 -2.45 -20.14
CA ALA A 38 -8.38 -1.93 -19.71
C ALA A 38 -7.93 -0.76 -20.60
N ASP A 39 -7.68 0.39 -19.96
CA ASP A 39 -7.22 1.62 -20.60
C ASP A 39 -8.06 2.03 -21.81
N LYS A 40 -9.38 1.85 -21.69
CA LYS A 40 -10.33 2.32 -22.70
C LYS A 40 -10.08 3.79 -23.01
N TYR A 41 -10.05 4.10 -24.30
CA TYR A 41 -9.69 5.42 -24.82
C TYR A 41 -8.31 5.95 -24.42
N GLN A 42 -7.41 5.09 -23.92
CA GLN A 42 -6.09 5.42 -23.38
C GLN A 42 -6.14 6.30 -22.12
N THR A 43 -7.22 6.21 -21.36
CA THR A 43 -7.47 7.09 -20.20
C THR A 43 -6.53 6.81 -19.03
N SER A 44 -6.19 5.56 -18.75
CA SER A 44 -5.28 5.18 -17.67
C SER A 44 -3.85 5.61 -18.00
N GLY A 45 -3.38 5.30 -19.21
CA GLY A 45 -2.08 5.71 -19.70
C GLY A 45 -1.93 7.24 -19.73
N LEU A 46 -2.96 7.94 -20.23
CA LEU A 46 -2.98 9.40 -20.23
C LEU A 46 -3.01 9.99 -18.82
N THR A 47 -3.75 9.40 -17.88
CA THR A 47 -3.79 9.83 -16.48
C THR A 47 -2.41 9.73 -15.83
N LYS A 48 -1.73 8.57 -15.96
CA LYS A 48 -0.33 8.39 -15.50
C LYS A 48 0.60 9.44 -16.11
N PHE A 49 0.54 9.61 -17.44
CA PHE A 49 1.37 10.59 -18.13
C PHE A 49 1.13 12.02 -17.63
N LEU A 50 -0.12 12.42 -17.43
CA LEU A 50 -0.47 13.75 -16.96
C LEU A 50 -0.01 13.99 -15.51
N PHE A 51 -0.12 13.02 -14.63
CA PHE A 51 0.45 13.15 -13.28
C PHE A 51 1.97 13.31 -13.31
N ASN A 52 2.67 12.46 -14.07
CA ASN A 52 4.13 12.56 -14.22
C ASN A 52 4.56 13.90 -14.82
N LYS A 53 3.77 14.45 -15.74
CA LYS A 53 3.99 15.79 -16.32
C LYS A 53 3.84 16.93 -15.31
N ASN A 54 3.15 16.70 -14.19
CA ASN A 54 2.93 17.68 -13.11
C ASN A 54 3.67 17.29 -11.82
N ASP A 55 4.87 16.71 -11.96
CA ASP A 55 5.82 16.41 -10.87
C ASP A 55 5.36 15.36 -9.83
N PHE A 56 4.22 14.70 -10.06
CA PHE A 56 3.86 13.51 -9.30
C PHE A 56 4.65 12.31 -9.79
N THR A 57 4.89 11.33 -8.92
CA THR A 57 5.39 10.02 -9.34
C THR A 57 4.22 9.04 -9.44
N ALA A 58 3.78 8.78 -10.67
CA ALA A 58 2.61 7.95 -10.96
C ALA A 58 2.96 6.63 -11.64
N PHE A 59 2.30 5.57 -11.19
CA PHE A 59 2.41 4.20 -11.70
C PHE A 59 1.03 3.68 -12.10
N LEU A 60 0.99 2.78 -13.07
CA LEU A 60 -0.13 1.86 -13.21
C LEU A 60 -0.07 0.83 -12.08
N ASN A 61 -1.22 0.32 -11.66
CA ASN A 61 -1.30 -0.69 -10.60
C ASN A 61 -0.60 -2.03 -10.93
N GLU A 62 -0.26 -2.25 -12.20
CA GLU A 62 0.46 -3.42 -12.73
C GLU A 62 1.93 -3.14 -13.05
N ASP A 63 2.41 -1.90 -12.90
CA ASP A 63 3.82 -1.57 -13.06
C ASP A 63 4.65 -2.15 -11.89
N ASP A 64 5.97 -2.23 -12.08
CA ASP A 64 6.92 -2.52 -11.00
C ASP A 64 6.93 -1.38 -9.97
N LEU A 65 6.15 -1.55 -8.89
CA LEU A 65 6.02 -0.54 -7.84
C LEU A 65 7.29 -0.46 -6.97
N PRO A 66 7.68 0.75 -6.52
CA PRO A 66 8.73 0.93 -5.53
C PRO A 66 8.51 0.07 -4.28
N LYS A 67 9.60 -0.45 -3.70
CA LYS A 67 9.54 -1.36 -2.54
C LYS A 67 8.79 -0.76 -1.35
N ASP A 68 8.96 0.54 -1.10
CA ASP A 68 8.26 1.24 -0.02
C ASP A 68 6.76 1.33 -0.27
N LEU A 69 6.32 1.61 -1.50
CA LEU A 69 4.92 1.59 -1.88
C LEU A 69 4.30 0.19 -1.82
N ALA A 70 5.03 -0.83 -2.26
CA ALA A 70 4.58 -2.22 -2.18
C ALA A 70 4.40 -2.69 -0.72
N LEU A 71 5.26 -2.20 0.20
CA LEU A 71 5.17 -2.47 1.63
C LEU A 71 4.10 -1.61 2.33
N ASN A 72 3.87 -0.39 1.85
CA ASN A 72 2.90 0.53 2.41
C ASN A 72 2.10 1.25 1.32
N LYS A 73 0.93 0.68 0.99
CA LYS A 73 0.01 1.22 -0.01
C LYS A 73 -0.50 2.63 0.32
N CYS A 74 -0.52 2.99 1.61
CA CYS A 74 -0.97 4.32 2.05
C CYS A 74 0.01 5.45 1.71
N LEU A 75 1.19 5.13 1.15
CA LEU A 75 2.08 6.14 0.57
C LEU A 75 1.56 6.70 -0.77
N ALA A 76 0.58 6.04 -1.39
CA ALA A 76 -0.03 6.49 -2.63
C ALA A 76 -1.48 6.96 -2.46
N LEU A 77 -1.89 7.86 -3.35
CA LEU A 77 -3.28 8.07 -3.68
C LEU A 77 -3.67 7.21 -4.88
N ARG A 78 -4.86 6.63 -4.85
CA ARG A 78 -5.46 5.96 -5.99
C ARG A 78 -6.24 6.97 -6.83
N ALA A 79 -5.94 7.01 -8.12
CA ALA A 79 -6.69 7.80 -9.09
C ALA A 79 -7.95 7.05 -9.53
N GLU A 80 -9.06 7.76 -9.59
CA GLU A 80 -10.33 7.31 -10.15
C GLU A 80 -10.88 8.36 -11.10
N LEU A 81 -11.71 7.93 -12.04
CA LEU A 81 -12.49 8.80 -12.90
C LEU A 81 -13.97 8.61 -12.56
N GLU A 82 -14.69 9.71 -12.39
CA GLU A 82 -16.15 9.76 -12.31
C GLU A 82 -16.67 10.26 -13.66
N ASP A 83 -17.55 9.49 -14.31
CA ASP A 83 -18.13 9.84 -15.60
C ASP A 83 -19.51 10.50 -15.40
N GLY A 84 -19.59 11.78 -15.76
CA GLY A 84 -20.81 12.59 -15.72
C GLY A 84 -21.37 12.87 -17.11
N SER A 85 -20.99 12.08 -18.12
CA SER A 85 -21.36 12.30 -19.52
C SER A 85 -22.86 12.28 -19.74
N GLY A 86 -23.32 13.07 -20.71
CA GLY A 86 -24.70 13.10 -21.17
C GLY A 86 -24.78 13.08 -22.69
N MET A 87 -25.99 13.19 -23.24
CA MET A 87 -26.25 13.02 -24.68
C MET A 87 -25.43 13.95 -25.60
N PHE A 88 -25.01 15.11 -25.11
CA PHE A 88 -24.33 16.15 -25.91
C PHE A 88 -22.89 16.44 -25.49
N SER A 89 -22.38 15.78 -24.45
CA SER A 89 -21.04 16.06 -23.95
C SER A 89 -20.48 14.95 -23.09
N THR A 90 -19.19 14.68 -23.28
CA THR A 90 -18.40 13.83 -22.41
C THR A 90 -17.85 14.65 -21.25
N LYS A 91 -18.02 14.16 -20.02
CA LYS A 91 -17.60 14.84 -18.79
C LYS A 91 -16.88 13.86 -17.88
N LEU A 92 -15.70 14.26 -17.40
CA LEU A 92 -14.92 13.47 -16.46
C LEU A 92 -14.49 14.33 -15.27
N ASN A 93 -14.60 13.76 -14.07
CA ASN A 93 -13.96 14.28 -12.86
C ASN A 93 -12.87 13.30 -12.40
N LEU A 94 -11.68 13.82 -12.16
CA LEU A 94 -10.58 13.04 -11.57
C LEU A 94 -10.68 13.11 -10.05
N VAL A 95 -10.66 11.96 -9.39
CA VAL A 95 -10.71 11.84 -7.93
C VAL A 95 -9.47 11.11 -7.45
N LEU A 96 -8.88 11.61 -6.36
CA LEU A 96 -7.78 10.97 -5.67
C LEU A 96 -8.26 10.51 -4.29
N LYS A 97 -8.16 9.20 -4.06
CA LYS A 97 -8.52 8.59 -2.78
C LYS A 97 -7.31 8.02 -2.08
N ASP A 98 -7.33 8.01 -0.75
CA ASP A 98 -6.31 7.33 0.04
C ASP A 98 -6.57 5.80 0.14
N CYS A 99 -5.71 5.11 0.88
CA CYS A 99 -5.84 3.66 1.10
C CYS A 99 -7.07 3.25 1.91
N TYR A 100 -7.74 4.20 2.58
CA TYR A 100 -8.99 3.99 3.29
C TYR A 100 -10.21 4.36 2.43
N ASN A 101 -10.00 4.65 1.14
CA ASN A 101 -11.01 5.13 0.19
C ASN A 101 -11.60 6.51 0.53
N GLU A 102 -10.92 7.31 1.35
CA GLU A 102 -11.32 8.69 1.61
C GLU A 102 -10.88 9.59 0.45
N VAL A 103 -11.77 10.47 -0.01
CA VAL A 103 -11.45 11.43 -1.07
C VAL A 103 -10.55 12.53 -0.51
N ILE A 104 -9.30 12.55 -0.96
CA ILE A 104 -8.30 13.55 -0.57
C ILE A 104 -8.35 14.75 -1.52
N PHE A 105 -8.65 14.50 -2.79
CA PHE A 105 -8.77 15.56 -3.78
C PHE A 105 -9.79 15.19 -4.86
N ARG A 106 -10.59 16.16 -5.28
CA ARG A 106 -11.45 16.06 -6.46
C ARG A 106 -11.13 17.23 -7.37
N ALA A 107 -10.76 16.93 -8.61
CA ALA A 107 -10.46 17.94 -9.61
C ALA A 107 -11.74 18.54 -10.20
N ASP A 108 -11.59 19.71 -10.84
CA ASP A 108 -12.67 20.36 -11.59
C ASP A 108 -13.16 19.43 -12.73
N GLU A 109 -14.44 19.56 -13.09
CA GLU A 109 -15.02 18.82 -14.20
C GLU A 109 -14.32 19.20 -15.51
N GLY A 110 -13.83 18.19 -16.23
CA GLY A 110 -13.36 18.34 -17.60
C GLY A 110 -14.46 17.97 -18.59
N LYS A 111 -14.75 18.88 -19.54
CA LYS A 111 -15.85 18.70 -20.50
C LYS A 111 -15.38 18.76 -21.95
N SER A 112 -15.82 17.78 -22.76
CA SER A 112 -15.67 17.76 -24.21
C SER A 112 -17.03 17.75 -24.91
N LYS A 113 -17.08 18.41 -26.07
CA LYS A 113 -18.23 18.36 -27.01
C LYS A 113 -17.87 17.61 -28.31
N ILE A 114 -16.70 16.96 -28.36
CA ILE A 114 -16.29 16.18 -29.52
C ILE A 114 -17.17 14.92 -29.59
N LYS A 115 -17.63 14.58 -30.79
CA LYS A 115 -18.51 13.42 -31.01
C LYS A 115 -17.76 12.08 -31.00
N GLU A 116 -16.49 12.08 -31.39
CA GLU A 116 -15.66 10.88 -31.37
C GLU A 116 -15.21 10.57 -29.93
N TYR A 117 -15.65 9.44 -29.39
CA TYR A 117 -15.50 9.08 -27.97
C TYR A 117 -14.06 9.13 -27.47
N LYS A 118 -13.10 8.56 -28.22
CA LYS A 118 -11.71 8.52 -27.76
C LYS A 118 -11.16 9.92 -27.56
N ARG A 119 -11.31 10.80 -28.55
CA ARG A 119 -10.92 12.21 -28.47
C ARG A 119 -11.71 12.93 -27.38
N ALA A 120 -13.00 12.65 -27.23
CA ALA A 120 -13.84 13.31 -26.24
C ALA A 120 -13.38 13.02 -24.81
N TYR A 121 -13.16 11.75 -24.46
CA TYR A 121 -12.64 11.36 -23.13
C TYR A 121 -11.23 11.88 -22.89
N GLN A 122 -10.35 11.84 -23.90
CA GLN A 122 -9.00 12.37 -23.75
C GLN A 122 -8.97 13.90 -23.57
N GLU A 123 -9.87 14.64 -24.23
CA GLU A 123 -10.00 16.09 -24.05
C GLU A 123 -10.60 16.41 -22.68
N ALA A 124 -11.69 15.72 -22.29
CA ALA A 124 -12.30 15.87 -20.98
C ALA A 124 -11.28 15.61 -19.86
N LEU A 125 -10.54 14.52 -19.92
CA LEU A 125 -9.49 14.20 -18.95
C LEU A 125 -8.39 15.27 -18.89
N ARG A 126 -7.90 15.78 -20.02
CA ARG A 126 -6.90 16.86 -20.01
C ARG A 126 -7.42 18.13 -19.37
N LYS A 127 -8.71 18.44 -19.53
CA LYS A 127 -9.36 19.60 -18.91
C LYS A 127 -9.55 19.43 -17.41
N SER A 128 -9.87 18.23 -16.93
CA SER A 128 -10.01 17.97 -15.48
C SER A 128 -8.67 18.12 -14.75
N PHE A 129 -7.54 17.87 -15.41
CA PHE A 129 -6.20 18.11 -14.86
C PHE A 129 -5.83 19.60 -14.67
N SER A 130 -6.69 20.54 -15.06
CA SER A 130 -6.43 21.98 -14.85
C SER A 130 -6.26 22.34 -13.37
N SER A 131 -6.99 21.68 -12.47
CA SER A 131 -6.87 21.91 -11.02
C SER A 131 -5.60 21.30 -10.45
N ILE A 132 -5.20 20.11 -10.94
CA ILE A 132 -3.96 19.44 -10.54
C ILE A 132 -2.75 20.32 -10.83
N LYS A 133 -2.71 20.97 -12.00
CA LYS A 133 -1.66 21.93 -12.37
C LYS A 133 -1.49 23.08 -11.38
N ARG A 134 -2.58 23.51 -10.73
CA ARG A 134 -2.56 24.64 -9.78
C ARG A 134 -2.11 24.24 -8.38
N LEU A 135 -1.99 22.94 -8.10
CA LEU A 135 -1.61 22.45 -6.77
C LEU A 135 -0.13 22.67 -6.45
N ASN A 136 0.72 22.86 -7.47
CA ASN A 136 2.19 22.97 -7.30
C ASN A 136 2.72 21.90 -6.34
N TYR A 137 2.39 20.63 -6.65
CA TYR A 137 2.64 19.52 -5.76
C TYR A 137 4.11 19.44 -5.35
N LYS A 138 4.31 19.27 -4.04
CA LYS A 138 5.62 19.00 -3.47
C LYS A 138 5.41 18.03 -2.33
N TYR A 139 6.09 16.88 -2.41
CA TYR A 139 5.95 15.86 -1.40
C TYR A 139 6.44 16.37 -0.03
N GLU A 140 5.54 16.34 0.95
CA GLU A 140 5.79 16.67 2.35
C GLU A 140 5.33 15.50 3.21
N PRO A 141 6.24 14.61 3.63
CA PRO A 141 5.86 13.47 4.45
C PRO A 141 5.17 13.97 5.71
N LEU A 142 4.05 13.34 6.07
CA LEU A 142 3.47 13.54 7.39
C LEU A 142 4.58 13.26 8.40
N LYS A 143 4.95 14.28 9.18
CA LYS A 143 5.81 14.10 10.33
C LYS A 143 5.11 13.04 11.17
N LYS A 144 5.67 11.83 11.22
CA LYS A 144 5.27 10.86 12.23
C LYS A 144 5.27 11.65 13.52
N SER A 145 4.12 11.74 14.20
CA SER A 145 4.12 12.02 15.63
C SER A 145 5.22 11.15 16.16
N THR A 146 6.23 11.78 16.76
CA THR A 146 7.30 11.09 17.44
C THR A 146 6.61 10.16 18.40
N VAL A 147 6.42 8.91 17.99
CA VAL A 147 6.33 7.80 18.91
C VAL A 147 7.63 7.96 19.65
N ILE A 148 7.52 8.52 20.85
CA ILE A 148 8.57 8.61 21.83
C ILE A 148 9.26 7.27 21.71
N LYS A 149 10.50 7.27 21.20
CA LYS A 149 11.44 6.22 21.52
C LYS A 149 11.47 6.27 23.04
N ARG A 150 10.61 5.50 23.70
CA ARG A 150 10.87 5.18 25.09
C ARG A 150 12.13 4.36 24.99
N ASP A 151 13.24 5.00 25.34
CA ASP A 151 14.38 4.30 25.87
C ASP A 151 13.87 3.51 27.07
N LEU A 152 13.40 2.29 26.80
CA LEU A 152 13.22 1.28 27.80
C LEU A 152 14.62 0.72 28.08
N ASN A 153 15.40 1.50 28.83
CA ASN A 153 16.43 0.93 29.68
C ASN A 153 15.72 0.11 30.77
N VAL A 154 15.25 -1.07 30.38
CA VAL A 154 14.89 -2.12 31.34
C VAL A 154 16.16 -2.87 31.62
N THR A 155 16.79 -2.51 32.73
CA THR A 155 17.86 -3.26 33.36
C THR A 155 17.32 -4.65 33.69
N LEU A 156 17.62 -5.62 32.82
CA LEU A 156 17.36 -7.02 33.09
C LEU A 156 18.28 -7.44 34.25
N LYS A 157 17.69 -7.65 35.43
CA LYS A 157 18.35 -8.44 36.47
C LYS A 157 18.64 -9.82 35.89
N LYS A 158 19.93 -10.05 35.68
CA LYS A 158 20.54 -11.30 35.26
C LYS A 158 20.48 -12.27 36.44
N ASP A 159 19.53 -13.21 36.42
CA ASP A 159 19.70 -14.44 37.18
C ASP A 159 20.74 -15.31 36.47
N LYS A 160 21.67 -15.81 37.29
CA LYS A 160 22.87 -16.56 36.93
C LYS A 160 22.55 -18.05 36.77
N ASN A 161 23.43 -18.70 36.00
CA ASN A 161 23.59 -20.13 35.70
C ASN A 161 22.70 -20.58 34.54
N ILE A 162 23.25 -20.95 33.37
CA ILE A 162 24.21 -22.05 33.16
C ILE A 162 25.29 -21.68 32.11
N GLU A 163 26.51 -22.17 32.33
CA GLU A 163 27.76 -22.03 31.55
C GLU A 163 27.60 -22.34 30.04
N ILE A 164 27.90 -21.42 29.13
CA ILE A 164 29.17 -21.16 28.43
C ILE A 164 29.89 -22.43 27.92
N VAL A 165 29.72 -22.73 26.63
CA VAL A 165 30.85 -23.11 25.78
C VAL A 165 31.01 -22.02 24.73
N LYS A 166 32.19 -21.42 24.73
CA LYS A 166 32.62 -20.37 23.79
C LYS A 166 32.75 -20.99 22.40
N ASP A 167 32.27 -20.29 21.39
CA ASP A 167 33.09 -20.08 20.21
C ASP A 167 32.79 -18.73 19.57
N ASN A 168 33.80 -18.27 18.87
CA ASN A 168 34.15 -16.90 18.59
C ASN A 168 33.89 -16.59 17.10
N VAL A 169 33.76 -15.31 16.78
CA VAL A 169 33.97 -14.70 15.44
C VAL A 169 32.78 -14.67 14.45
N ASP A 170 32.52 -13.42 14.05
CA ASP A 170 32.35 -12.91 12.67
C ASP A 170 30.98 -12.48 12.13
N ASN A 171 31.06 -11.28 11.53
CA ASN A 171 30.13 -10.74 10.58
C ASN A 171 29.96 -11.71 9.41
N THR A 172 28.77 -12.25 9.19
CA THR A 172 28.44 -12.87 7.91
C THR A 172 26.98 -12.65 7.52
N LYS A 173 26.82 -12.15 6.28
CA LYS A 173 25.72 -12.46 5.36
C LYS A 173 25.05 -13.78 5.72
N THR A 174 23.73 -13.80 5.84
CA THR A 174 22.96 -15.05 5.86
C THR A 174 22.04 -15.09 4.64
N GLU A 175 22.63 -15.38 3.49
CA GLU A 175 22.02 -16.37 2.60
C GLU A 175 22.46 -17.73 3.14
N LEU A 176 21.51 -18.63 3.38
CA LEU A 176 21.65 -20.06 3.10
C LEU A 176 20.27 -20.70 3.20
N THR A 177 19.82 -21.13 2.02
CA THR A 177 18.68 -21.97 1.75
C THR A 177 18.89 -23.34 2.40
N SER A 178 18.22 -23.60 3.52
CA SER A 178 18.07 -24.95 4.04
C SER A 178 16.97 -25.68 3.26
N ASP A 179 17.19 -26.95 2.88
CA ASP A 179 16.18 -27.82 2.27
C ASP A 179 14.94 -27.91 3.18
N ILE A 180 13.84 -27.28 2.74
CA ILE A 180 12.54 -27.29 3.44
C ILE A 180 11.53 -28.03 2.56
N PHE A 181 10.83 -28.99 3.17
CA PHE A 181 9.81 -29.82 2.53
C PHE A 181 8.43 -29.48 3.08
N ALA A 182 7.39 -29.60 2.25
CA ALA A 182 6.01 -29.40 2.64
C ALA A 182 5.26 -30.74 2.74
N VAL A 183 4.68 -31.04 3.90
CA VAL A 183 3.85 -32.23 4.14
C VAL A 183 2.40 -31.80 4.29
N LYS A 184 1.49 -32.38 3.51
CA LYS A 184 0.06 -32.06 3.57
C LYS A 184 -0.57 -32.54 4.88
N THR A 185 -1.49 -31.75 5.43
CA THR A 185 -2.30 -32.07 6.62
C THR A 185 -3.79 -31.92 6.31
N SER A 186 -4.66 -32.18 7.28
CA SER A 186 -6.11 -31.98 7.13
C SER A 186 -6.49 -30.52 6.84
N ASN A 187 -5.77 -29.56 7.43
CA ASN A 187 -6.13 -28.14 7.41
C ASN A 187 -5.10 -27.26 6.66
N GLY A 188 -4.12 -27.86 5.98
CA GLY A 188 -3.06 -27.14 5.27
C GLY A 188 -1.79 -27.95 5.12
N TYR A 189 -0.65 -27.43 5.58
CA TYR A 189 0.67 -28.04 5.38
C TYR A 189 1.59 -27.85 6.58
N GLN A 190 2.58 -28.73 6.76
CA GLN A 190 3.71 -28.55 7.65
C GLN A 190 4.99 -28.37 6.84
N LEU A 191 5.74 -27.30 7.11
CA LEU A 191 7.06 -27.10 6.55
C LEU A 191 8.10 -27.70 7.50
N LYS A 192 8.85 -28.69 7.02
CA LYS A 192 9.90 -29.39 7.79
C LYS A 192 11.27 -29.14 7.18
N GLY A 193 12.27 -28.94 8.04
CA GLY A 193 13.68 -28.94 7.63
C GLY A 193 14.19 -30.36 7.36
N LYS A 194 15.42 -30.47 6.88
CA LYS A 194 16.10 -31.76 6.63
C LYS A 194 16.22 -32.65 7.87
N ASP A 195 16.24 -32.06 9.06
CA ASP A 195 16.29 -32.74 10.36
C ASP A 195 14.90 -33.05 10.93
N GLU A 196 13.88 -33.03 10.07
CA GLU A 196 12.47 -33.25 10.40
C GLU A 196 11.85 -32.25 11.39
N ARG A 197 12.60 -31.21 11.81
CA ARG A 197 12.05 -30.17 12.69
C ARG A 197 11.00 -29.35 11.95
N ILE A 198 9.87 -29.13 12.61
CA ILE A 198 8.80 -28.27 12.09
C ILE A 198 9.29 -26.83 12.10
N VAL A 199 9.41 -26.25 10.90
CA VAL A 199 9.77 -24.85 10.69
C VAL A 199 8.52 -23.98 10.81
N PHE A 200 7.42 -24.39 10.17
CA PHE A 200 6.12 -23.73 10.23
C PHE A 200 4.97 -24.73 10.09
N GLU A 201 3.88 -24.52 10.82
CA GLU A 201 2.58 -25.11 10.52
C GLU A 201 1.74 -24.09 9.75
N LEU A 202 1.11 -24.50 8.65
CA LEU A 202 0.39 -23.66 7.73
C LEU A 202 -1.08 -24.06 7.66
N LEU A 203 -1.98 -23.09 7.81
CA LEU A 203 -3.41 -23.26 7.60
C LEU A 203 -3.80 -22.73 6.23
N SER A 204 -4.57 -23.53 5.49
CA SER A 204 -5.13 -23.13 4.20
C SER A 204 -6.10 -21.96 4.34
N THR A 205 -6.15 -21.11 3.33
CA THR A 205 -7.15 -20.04 3.20
C THR A 205 -7.99 -20.27 1.95
N SER A 206 -8.99 -19.42 1.72
CA SER A 206 -9.76 -19.41 0.46
C SER A 206 -8.91 -18.97 -0.74
N SER A 207 -7.76 -18.34 -0.52
CA SER A 207 -6.82 -17.96 -1.57
C SER A 207 -5.73 -19.03 -1.71
N PRO A 208 -5.49 -19.61 -2.90
CA PRO A 208 -4.54 -20.71 -3.10
C PRO A 208 -3.07 -20.29 -2.91
N ASP A 209 -2.78 -18.99 -2.96
CA ASP A 209 -1.41 -18.45 -2.88
C ASP A 209 -1.07 -17.85 -1.49
N VAL A 210 -1.97 -18.02 -0.52
CA VAL A 210 -1.83 -17.47 0.84
C VAL A 210 -2.16 -18.53 1.89
N PHE A 211 -1.22 -18.75 2.81
CA PHE A 211 -1.42 -19.60 3.99
C PHE A 211 -1.21 -18.81 5.27
N ILE A 212 -1.95 -19.12 6.33
CA ILE A 212 -1.73 -18.56 7.66
C ILE A 212 -0.67 -19.39 8.37
N ILE A 213 0.31 -18.74 9.01
CA ILE A 213 1.30 -19.45 9.81
C ILE A 213 0.72 -19.63 11.22
N LYS A 214 0.41 -20.87 11.60
CA LYS A 214 -0.20 -21.18 12.89
C LYS A 214 0.70 -20.75 14.05
N ASP A 215 0.07 -20.25 15.11
CA ASP A 215 0.71 -19.73 16.33
C ASP A 215 1.72 -18.59 16.08
N LYS A 216 1.59 -17.95 14.92
CA LYS A 216 2.33 -16.74 14.56
C LYS A 216 1.37 -15.74 13.94
N ASN A 217 1.54 -14.46 14.30
CA ASN A 217 0.83 -13.38 13.62
C ASN A 217 1.48 -13.17 12.25
N GLY A 218 1.15 -14.01 11.27
CA GLY A 218 1.83 -13.98 9.98
C GLY A 218 1.25 -14.92 8.92
N VAL A 219 1.76 -14.76 7.71
CA VAL A 219 1.32 -15.46 6.49
C VAL A 219 2.51 -15.98 5.68
N LEU A 220 2.29 -17.06 4.95
CA LEU A 220 3.14 -17.52 3.87
C LEU A 220 2.51 -17.11 2.54
N LEU A 221 3.26 -16.38 1.73
CA LEU A 221 2.82 -15.85 0.44
C LEU A 221 3.64 -16.44 -0.70
N LYS A 222 2.99 -16.85 -1.78
CA LYS A 222 3.68 -17.19 -3.02
C LYS A 222 4.31 -15.93 -3.63
N LYS A 223 5.53 -16.07 -4.12
CA LYS A 223 6.28 -15.04 -4.86
C LYS A 223 6.40 -15.44 -6.33
N ASN A 224 6.79 -14.47 -7.15
CA ASN A 224 7.13 -14.70 -8.54
C ASN A 224 8.24 -15.76 -8.64
N GLN A 225 8.21 -16.58 -9.70
CA GLN A 225 9.15 -17.70 -9.94
C GLN A 225 9.03 -18.89 -8.96
N GLY A 226 7.87 -19.10 -8.32
CA GLY A 226 7.58 -20.30 -7.54
C GLY A 226 8.21 -20.34 -6.13
N ASN A 227 8.86 -19.26 -5.71
CA ASN A 227 9.40 -19.11 -4.36
C ASN A 227 8.29 -18.74 -3.37
N TRP A 228 8.48 -19.02 -2.07
CA TRP A 228 7.54 -18.65 -1.01
C TRP A 228 8.18 -17.67 -0.03
N SER A 229 7.36 -16.86 0.64
CA SER A 229 7.83 -15.86 1.61
C SER A 229 6.98 -15.92 2.87
N ALA A 230 7.62 -16.30 3.99
CA ALA A 230 7.02 -16.28 5.31
C ALA A 230 7.23 -14.90 5.93
N GLN A 231 6.13 -14.22 6.28
CA GLN A 231 6.13 -12.93 6.94
C GLN A 231 5.34 -13.03 8.24
N TYR A 232 5.98 -12.84 9.39
CA TYR A 232 5.32 -12.94 10.69
C TYR A 232 5.94 -12.00 11.72
N TYR A 233 5.17 -11.60 12.72
CA TYR A 233 5.68 -10.76 13.82
C TYR A 233 6.33 -11.62 14.91
N LYS A 234 7.53 -11.23 15.35
CA LYS A 234 8.19 -11.75 16.56
C LYS A 234 8.63 -10.55 17.40
N GLY A 235 8.07 -10.41 18.61
CA GLY A 235 8.36 -9.26 19.47
C GLY A 235 7.96 -7.91 18.86
N GLY A 236 6.85 -7.88 18.11
CA GLY A 236 6.35 -6.66 17.44
C GLY A 236 7.10 -6.25 16.17
N ILE A 237 8.17 -6.96 15.80
CA ILE A 237 8.96 -6.69 14.58
C ILE A 237 8.60 -7.72 13.51
N ILE A 238 8.34 -7.27 12.29
CA ILE A 238 8.11 -8.15 11.14
C ILE A 238 9.39 -8.91 10.78
N GLN A 239 9.29 -10.23 10.71
CA GLN A 239 10.32 -11.16 10.28
C GLN A 239 9.93 -11.66 8.90
N THR A 240 10.83 -11.50 7.92
CA THR A 240 10.62 -11.98 6.55
C THR A 240 11.65 -13.06 6.25
N LYS A 241 11.19 -14.23 5.84
CA LYS A 241 12.04 -15.35 5.39
C LYS A 241 11.59 -15.81 4.01
N VAL A 242 12.51 -15.84 3.06
CA VAL A 242 12.27 -16.46 1.75
C VAL A 242 12.50 -17.96 1.88
N ILE A 243 11.53 -18.75 1.44
CA ILE A 243 11.55 -20.21 1.48
C ILE A 243 11.52 -20.71 0.04
N LYS A 244 12.53 -21.50 -0.31
CA LYS A 244 12.52 -22.28 -1.55
C LYS A 244 12.00 -23.67 -1.20
N LEU A 245 10.78 -23.98 -1.63
CA LEU A 245 10.23 -25.32 -1.48
C LEU A 245 10.76 -26.19 -2.62
N LYS A 246 11.32 -27.35 -2.29
CA LYS A 246 11.51 -28.42 -3.26
C LYS A 246 10.26 -29.30 -3.19
N PHE A 247 9.62 -29.47 -4.34
CA PHE A 247 8.53 -30.42 -4.53
C PHE A 247 9.09 -31.82 -4.75
#